data_AF-A0A8C5Q146-F1
#
_entry.id   AF-A0A8C5Q146-F1
#
_cell.length_a   1.000
_cell.length_b   1.000
_cell.length_c   1.000
_cell.angle_alpha   90.00
_cell.angle_beta   90.00
_cell.angle_gamma   90.00
#
_symmetry.space_group_name_H-M   'P 1'
#
loop_
_entity.id
_entity.type
_entity.pdbx_description
1 polymer ?
#
loop_
_entity_poly.entity_id
_entity_poly.type
_entity_poly.pdbx_seq_one_letter_code
_entity_poly.pdbx_strand_id
1 'polypeptide(L)'
;MEDGKHNKPDPDKQDTDMQSLPDAAKGFESDDGSLVIITDEDVLLADKLKEEEEAVLRDNKVRNAVVVAEPGGNLAAQSFMCIPNSWHFPWWTTRTVVGIFSDSVGDCKWLANLLRSDVFTGHVSEVKVYRKPEDLKQDVSSLSRVIIYKSGGHSDDQSDLYHLLTELRKQRPDYALKNVRIVVGDLDNIESAKSNTATRESCQEPILYTKRDIKLFKESKQLIHRAKEKLKQIVTIMTPSQGWNPWNLLVSPTTHTVGIFSRDSEENYQWLMDCEEIKRAASTVTACFVSSSGFRQFHQDVSQCSFGILYHTKNRGRVNVTDVTDALYNDELRYLSDKLGKENVIVVVDDVDQDTSELKQKILENQPSISAFARELFMFNREGKAVLEKVRVMESWIKYGESLEDKVAGKAESAP
;
A
#
# COMPACT_ATOMS: atom_id res chain seq x y z
N MET A 1 -1.49 -13.20 -75.43
CA MET A 1 -2.77 -13.09 -74.72
C MET A 1 -2.44 -12.40 -73.41
N GLU A 2 -2.25 -11.07 -73.52
CA GLU A 2 -3.20 -9.99 -73.14
C GLU A 2 -2.91 -9.58 -71.68
N ASP A 3 -2.32 -8.41 -71.44
CA ASP A 3 -2.96 -7.08 -71.24
C ASP A 3 -3.65 -6.98 -69.86
N GLY A 4 -3.58 -5.95 -69.03
CA GLY A 4 -3.06 -4.57 -69.04
C GLY A 4 -3.10 -4.04 -67.57
N LYS A 5 -2.19 -3.15 -67.14
CA LYS A 5 -2.32 -1.68 -66.94
C LYS A 5 -3.52 -1.15 -66.11
N HIS A 6 -3.15 -0.17 -65.26
CA HIS A 6 -3.93 0.92 -64.59
C HIS A 6 -4.56 0.58 -63.21
N ASN A 7 -4.58 1.43 -62.17
CA ASN A 7 -4.38 2.89 -62.02
C ASN A 7 -3.98 3.26 -60.56
N LYS A 8 -3.28 4.40 -60.39
CA LYS A 8 -3.16 5.15 -59.12
C LYS A 8 -4.28 6.21 -59.01
N PRO A 9 -4.70 6.63 -57.81
CA PRO A 9 -5.41 7.90 -57.62
C PRO A 9 -4.51 9.01 -57.03
N ASP A 10 -4.90 10.23 -57.40
CA ASP A 10 -4.28 11.55 -57.21
C ASP A 10 -4.71 12.20 -55.88
N PRO A 11 -3.86 12.97 -55.17
CA PRO A 11 -4.24 13.74 -54.00
C PRO A 11 -4.41 15.23 -54.36
N ASP A 12 -5.61 15.78 -54.20
CA ASP A 12 -5.84 17.18 -53.77
C ASP A 12 -7.33 17.54 -53.93
N LYS A 13 -7.93 17.97 -52.83
CA LYS A 13 -9.00 18.98 -52.69
C LYS A 13 -9.69 18.81 -51.34
N GLN A 14 -9.54 19.79 -50.45
CA GLN A 14 -10.70 20.52 -49.95
C GLN A 14 -10.25 21.81 -49.23
N ASP A 15 -10.82 22.90 -49.73
CA ASP A 15 -10.68 24.26 -49.25
C ASP A 15 -11.41 24.50 -47.91
N THR A 16 -10.90 25.53 -47.26
CA THR A 16 -11.29 26.23 -46.04
C THR A 16 -12.65 26.93 -46.12
N ASP A 17 -13.33 27.04 -44.97
CA ASP A 17 -14.25 28.14 -44.66
C ASP A 17 -14.06 28.56 -43.19
N MET A 18 -13.54 29.78 -42.98
CA MET A 18 -13.30 30.41 -41.68
C MET A 18 -14.31 31.54 -41.50
N GLN A 19 -15.18 31.45 -40.48
CA GLN A 19 -16.03 32.55 -40.03
C GLN A 19 -15.42 33.21 -38.78
N SER A 20 -15.36 34.53 -38.82
CA SER A 20 -14.80 35.50 -37.87
C SER A 20 -15.48 35.55 -36.50
N LEU A 21 -14.68 35.69 -35.43
CA LEU A 21 -15.10 36.08 -34.06
C LEU A 21 -14.59 37.50 -33.72
N PRO A 22 -15.28 38.25 -32.83
CA PRO A 22 -14.98 39.66 -32.55
C PRO A 22 -13.87 39.88 -31.51
N ASP A 23 -13.20 41.03 -31.66
CA ASP A 23 -12.07 41.54 -30.90
C ASP A 23 -12.41 41.89 -29.43
N ALA A 24 -11.86 41.11 -28.47
CA ALA A 24 -11.37 41.59 -27.17
C ALA A 24 -10.88 40.41 -26.30
N ALA A 25 -9.72 39.83 -26.62
CA ALA A 25 -8.97 38.99 -25.71
C ALA A 25 -7.47 39.14 -26.01
N LYS A 26 -6.70 39.66 -25.06
CA LYS A 26 -5.22 39.61 -25.15
C LYS A 26 -4.78 38.22 -24.72
N GLY A 27 -4.68 37.29 -25.68
CA GLY A 27 -4.04 36.01 -25.46
C GLY A 27 -2.51 36.15 -25.48
N PHE A 28 -1.83 35.40 -24.61
CA PHE A 28 -0.41 35.11 -24.77
C PHE A 28 -0.31 33.69 -25.34
N GLU A 29 0.50 33.53 -26.38
CA GLU A 29 0.90 32.22 -26.90
C GLU A 29 1.98 31.64 -25.99
N SER A 30 1.80 30.41 -25.51
CA SER A 30 2.86 29.64 -24.87
C SER A 30 3.80 29.02 -25.92
N ASP A 31 4.98 28.57 -25.46
CA ASP A 31 6.04 28.00 -26.32
C ASP A 31 5.63 26.73 -27.09
N ASP A 32 4.49 26.12 -26.77
CA ASP A 32 3.89 24.98 -27.48
C ASP A 32 2.80 25.37 -28.49
N GLY A 33 2.58 26.67 -28.69
CA GLY A 33 1.58 27.21 -29.62
C GLY A 33 0.14 27.11 -29.12
N SER A 34 -0.08 26.79 -27.85
CA SER A 34 -1.41 26.83 -27.26
C SER A 34 -1.77 28.25 -26.81
N LEU A 35 -3.00 28.68 -27.13
CA LEU A 35 -3.50 30.01 -26.81
C LEU A 35 -4.19 29.96 -25.45
N VAL A 36 -3.60 30.61 -24.45
CA VAL A 36 -4.22 30.73 -23.12
C VAL A 36 -5.01 32.04 -23.06
N ILE A 37 -6.32 31.93 -22.85
CA ILE A 37 -7.21 33.08 -22.65
C ILE A 37 -7.40 33.25 -21.15
N ILE A 38 -6.80 34.31 -20.59
CA ILE A 38 -6.98 34.70 -19.19
C ILE A 38 -8.27 35.52 -19.12
N THR A 39 -9.22 35.07 -18.30
CA THR A 39 -10.46 35.79 -18.04
C THR A 39 -10.29 36.78 -16.88
N ASP A 40 -11.17 37.79 -16.79
CA ASP A 40 -11.17 38.72 -15.65
C ASP A 40 -11.40 38.00 -14.31
N GLU A 41 -12.04 36.83 -14.32
CA GLU A 41 -12.22 35.97 -13.13
C GLU A 41 -10.91 35.33 -12.67
N ASP A 42 -10.02 34.94 -13.60
CA ASP A 42 -8.71 34.35 -13.28
C ASP A 42 -7.77 35.36 -12.60
N VAL A 43 -7.86 36.63 -13.01
CA VAL A 43 -7.11 37.74 -12.39
C VAL A 43 -7.61 38.01 -10.97
N LEU A 44 -8.93 38.01 -10.76
CA LEU A 44 -9.55 38.15 -9.44
C LEU A 44 -9.21 36.99 -8.49
N LEU A 45 -9.04 35.77 -9.04
CA LEU A 45 -8.63 34.60 -8.26
C LEU A 45 -7.16 34.69 -7.84
N ALA A 46 -6.27 35.16 -8.74
CA ALA A 46 -4.86 35.35 -8.45
C ALA A 46 -4.62 36.42 -7.36
N ASP A 47 -5.38 37.51 -7.37
CA ASP A 47 -5.27 38.56 -6.34
C ASP A 47 -5.75 38.08 -4.96
N LYS A 48 -6.82 37.25 -4.91
CA LYS A 48 -7.29 36.62 -3.67
C LYS A 48 -6.27 35.63 -3.08
N LEU A 49 -5.65 34.82 -3.93
CA LEU A 49 -4.62 33.87 -3.49
C LEU A 49 -3.39 34.59 -2.92
N LYS A 50 -3.05 35.76 -3.46
CA LYS A 50 -1.94 36.59 -2.97
C LYS A 50 -2.25 37.23 -1.61
N GLU A 51 -3.49 37.63 -1.35
CA GLU A 51 -3.93 38.11 -0.03
C GLU A 51 -3.90 36.99 1.03
N GLU A 52 -4.29 35.77 0.67
CA GLU A 52 -4.24 34.61 1.58
C GLU A 52 -2.80 34.18 1.90
N GLU A 53 -1.90 34.21 0.91
CA GLU A 53 -0.48 33.89 1.11
C GLU A 53 0.21 34.91 2.05
N GLU A 54 -0.11 36.20 1.91
CA GLU A 54 0.38 37.23 2.83
C GLU A 54 -0.20 37.10 4.25
N ALA A 55 -1.43 36.60 4.40
CA ALA A 55 -2.04 36.35 5.71
C ALA A 55 -1.35 35.18 6.45
N VAL A 56 -1.00 34.11 5.74
CA VAL A 56 -0.26 32.95 6.29
C VAL A 56 1.17 33.34 6.71
N LEU A 57 1.83 34.21 5.95
CA LEU A 57 3.16 34.73 6.29
C LEU A 57 3.15 35.65 7.52
N ARG A 58 2.06 36.37 7.79
CA ARG A 58 1.90 37.17 9.02
C ARG A 58 1.74 36.30 10.25
N ASP A 59 0.98 35.20 10.16
CA ASP A 59 0.71 34.32 11.30
C ASP A 59 1.95 33.49 11.71
N ASN A 60 2.79 33.10 10.74
CA ASN A 60 4.05 32.39 11.00
C ASN A 60 5.15 33.26 11.63
N LYS A 61 5.07 34.59 11.53
CA LYS A 61 6.06 35.50 12.14
C LYS A 61 5.84 35.71 13.64
N VAL A 62 4.65 35.38 14.16
CA VAL A 62 4.28 35.52 15.57
C VAL A 62 4.72 34.31 16.41
N ARG A 63 5.03 33.16 15.79
CA ARG A 63 5.37 31.91 16.49
C ARG A 63 6.85 31.68 16.77
N ASN A 64 7.74 32.53 16.25
CA ASN A 64 9.19 32.44 16.50
C ASN A 64 9.70 33.62 17.34
N ALA A 65 9.29 33.67 18.60
CA ALA A 65 9.98 34.46 19.62
C ALA A 65 9.89 33.75 20.97
N VAL A 66 11.02 33.74 21.68
CA VAL A 66 11.23 33.32 23.08
C VAL A 66 11.60 31.84 23.29
N VAL A 67 12.90 31.56 23.32
CA VAL A 67 13.58 31.00 24.52
C VAL A 67 15.01 31.58 24.57
N VAL A 68 15.27 32.35 25.63
CA VAL A 68 16.60 32.85 26.03
C VAL A 68 17.24 31.79 26.92
N ALA A 69 18.50 31.46 26.65
CA ALA A 69 19.31 30.55 27.44
C ALA A 69 20.18 31.31 28.46
N GLU A 70 20.46 30.68 29.62
CA GLU A 70 21.65 30.95 30.45
C GLU A 70 22.16 29.66 31.14
N PRO A 71 23.45 29.63 31.56
CA PRO A 71 24.26 28.41 31.56
C PRO A 71 24.76 27.93 32.94
N GLY A 72 25.12 26.63 33.02
CA GLY A 72 26.15 26.13 33.93
C GLY A 72 25.68 25.24 35.09
N GLY A 73 26.25 24.03 35.18
CA GLY A 73 26.12 23.17 36.36
C GLY A 73 26.41 21.69 36.10
N ASN A 74 27.68 21.32 36.12
CA ASN A 74 28.15 19.93 36.19
C ASN A 74 27.97 19.40 37.61
N LEU A 75 27.49 18.17 37.82
CA LEU A 75 27.85 17.32 38.97
C LEU A 75 27.40 15.87 38.73
N ALA A 76 28.39 14.99 38.68
CA ALA A 76 28.22 13.54 38.77
C ALA A 76 27.92 13.13 40.21
N ALA A 77 26.96 12.22 40.42
CA ALA A 77 27.03 11.21 41.48
C ALA A 77 25.96 10.13 41.28
N GLN A 78 26.43 8.90 41.43
CA GLN A 78 25.70 7.65 41.46
C GLN A 78 24.53 7.67 42.44
N SER A 79 23.42 7.05 42.04
CA SER A 79 22.47 6.45 42.97
C SER A 79 21.95 5.16 42.38
N PHE A 80 22.36 4.07 43.02
CA PHE A 80 21.76 2.75 42.89
C PHE A 80 20.28 2.86 43.26
N MET A 81 19.40 2.60 42.31
CA MET A 81 17.98 2.42 42.57
C MET A 81 17.58 1.03 42.09
N CYS A 82 17.20 0.19 43.05
CA CYS A 82 16.66 -1.13 42.82
C CYS A 82 15.47 -1.06 41.85
N ILE A 83 15.53 -1.86 40.79
CA ILE A 83 14.53 -1.94 39.73
C ILE A 83 13.30 -2.71 40.26
N PRO A 84 12.07 -2.16 40.17
CA PRO A 84 10.86 -2.97 40.25
C PRO A 84 10.67 -3.73 38.94
N ASN A 85 10.50 -5.06 39.03
CA ASN A 85 10.22 -6.00 37.93
C ASN A 85 8.83 -5.79 37.27
N SER A 86 8.45 -4.57 36.91
CA SER A 86 7.17 -4.29 36.25
C SER A 86 7.18 -2.97 35.50
N TRP A 87 7.97 -2.89 34.43
CA TRP A 87 7.85 -1.83 33.43
C TRP A 87 7.58 -2.49 32.08
N HIS A 88 6.40 -3.09 31.97
CA HIS A 88 5.78 -3.34 30.67
C HIS A 88 5.42 -1.98 30.06
N PHE A 89 5.93 -1.69 28.87
CA PHE A 89 5.60 -0.47 28.13
C PHE A 89 4.07 -0.33 27.97
N PRO A 90 3.47 0.80 28.39
CA PRO A 90 2.03 1.01 28.42
C PRO A 90 1.55 1.58 27.09
N TRP A 91 1.55 0.76 26.05
CA TRP A 91 0.51 0.86 25.04
C TRP A 91 -0.16 -0.51 25.03
N TRP A 92 -1.23 -0.61 25.79
CA TRP A 92 -2.32 -1.57 25.63
C TRP A 92 -2.35 -2.17 24.22
N THR A 93 -1.98 -3.44 24.12
CA THR A 93 -2.60 -4.34 23.16
C THR A 93 -4.07 -4.40 23.55
N THR A 94 -4.86 -3.40 23.14
CA THR A 94 -6.31 -3.51 23.23
C THR A 94 -6.67 -4.78 22.50
N ARG A 95 -7.07 -5.78 23.28
CA ARG A 95 -7.49 -7.08 22.80
C ARG A 95 -8.67 -6.85 21.86
N THR A 96 -8.43 -6.85 20.55
CA THR A 96 -9.49 -6.61 19.58
C THR A 96 -10.39 -7.82 19.54
N VAL A 97 -11.60 -7.66 20.05
CA VAL A 97 -12.67 -8.64 19.92
C VAL A 97 -13.48 -8.30 18.67
N VAL A 98 -13.51 -9.22 17.71
CA VAL A 98 -14.24 -9.05 16.45
C VAL A 98 -15.53 -9.86 16.49
N GLY A 99 -16.68 -9.20 16.32
CA GLY A 99 -17.96 -9.85 16.12
C GLY A 99 -18.28 -9.98 14.64
N ILE A 100 -18.67 -11.17 14.16
CA ILE A 100 -19.12 -11.40 12.77
C ILE A 100 -20.61 -11.71 12.78
N PHE A 101 -21.40 -10.97 12.02
CA PHE A 101 -22.82 -11.23 11.76
C PHE A 101 -22.95 -11.91 10.42
N SER A 102 -23.65 -13.03 10.39
CA SER A 102 -23.93 -13.76 9.16
C SER A 102 -25.22 -14.56 9.32
N ASP A 103 -26.12 -14.49 8.34
CA ASP A 103 -27.37 -15.26 8.34
C ASP A 103 -27.09 -16.76 8.32
N SER A 104 -25.96 -17.15 7.73
CA SER A 104 -25.41 -18.50 7.76
C SER A 104 -24.03 -18.51 8.45
N VAL A 105 -23.94 -19.17 9.60
CA VAL A 105 -22.65 -19.41 10.29
C VAL A 105 -21.71 -20.26 9.42
N GLY A 106 -22.26 -21.10 8.54
CA GLY A 106 -21.47 -21.90 7.61
C GLY A 106 -20.68 -21.04 6.63
N ASP A 107 -21.31 -19.98 6.14
CA ASP A 107 -20.79 -19.17 5.03
C ASP A 107 -19.63 -18.29 5.48
N CYS A 108 -19.67 -17.76 6.70
CA CYS A 108 -18.60 -16.93 7.26
C CYS A 108 -17.52 -17.73 8.02
N LYS A 109 -17.60 -19.07 8.05
CA LYS A 109 -16.65 -19.92 8.81
C LYS A 109 -15.21 -19.71 8.37
N TRP A 110 -14.98 -19.52 7.06
CA TRP A 110 -13.64 -19.27 6.53
C TRP A 110 -13.06 -17.95 7.07
N LEU A 111 -13.88 -16.90 7.14
CA LEU A 111 -13.48 -15.59 7.62
C LEU A 111 -13.18 -15.64 9.12
N ALA A 112 -14.03 -16.32 9.89
CA ALA A 112 -13.80 -16.52 11.31
C ALA A 112 -12.50 -17.32 11.57
N ASN A 113 -12.20 -18.33 10.75
CA ASN A 113 -10.94 -19.07 10.84
C ASN A 113 -9.72 -18.23 10.43
N LEU A 114 -9.86 -17.38 9.41
CA LEU A 114 -8.83 -16.45 8.98
C LEU A 114 -8.47 -15.47 10.11
N LEU A 115 -9.46 -14.84 10.73
CA LEU A 115 -9.25 -13.89 11.84
C LEU A 115 -8.69 -14.54 13.11
N ARG A 116 -8.93 -15.84 13.31
CA ARG A 116 -8.32 -16.62 14.41
C ARG A 116 -6.94 -17.18 14.07
N SER A 117 -6.49 -17.06 12.82
CA SER A 117 -5.24 -17.65 12.38
C SER A 117 -4.03 -16.84 12.85
N ASP A 118 -2.84 -17.45 12.74
CA ASP A 118 -1.54 -16.83 12.99
C ASP A 118 -1.27 -15.60 12.14
N VAL A 119 -2.03 -15.43 11.05
CA VAL A 119 -2.01 -14.23 10.21
C VAL A 119 -2.37 -12.99 11.01
N PHE A 120 -3.39 -13.06 11.89
CA PHE A 120 -3.90 -11.95 12.69
C PHE A 120 -3.49 -12.03 14.17
N THR A 121 -2.57 -12.95 14.51
CA THR A 121 -2.08 -13.10 15.89
C THR A 121 -1.44 -11.81 16.37
N GLY A 122 -1.85 -11.37 17.57
CA GLY A 122 -1.42 -10.10 18.17
C GLY A 122 -2.31 -8.91 17.80
N HIS A 123 -3.20 -9.05 16.80
CA HIS A 123 -4.17 -8.02 16.42
C HIS A 123 -5.59 -8.38 16.82
N VAL A 124 -5.98 -9.65 16.70
CA VAL A 124 -7.30 -10.17 17.09
C VAL A 124 -7.14 -11.10 18.28
N SER A 125 -7.81 -10.80 19.39
CA SER A 125 -7.77 -11.63 20.59
C SER A 125 -8.88 -12.67 20.64
N GLU A 126 -10.04 -12.33 20.06
CA GLU A 126 -11.22 -13.18 20.09
C GLU A 126 -12.09 -12.88 18.87
N VAL A 127 -12.73 -13.93 18.34
CA VAL A 127 -13.69 -13.83 17.23
C VAL A 127 -14.99 -14.49 17.65
N LYS A 128 -16.06 -13.71 17.72
CA LYS A 128 -17.42 -14.16 18.03
C LYS A 128 -18.27 -14.13 16.76
N VAL A 129 -19.12 -15.14 16.56
CA VAL A 129 -19.97 -15.24 15.37
C VAL A 129 -21.43 -15.30 15.81
N TYR A 130 -22.26 -14.44 15.23
CA TYR A 130 -23.65 -14.24 15.58
C TYR A 130 -24.53 -14.52 14.39
N ARG A 131 -25.67 -15.17 14.64
CA ARG A 131 -26.70 -15.41 13.60
C ARG A 131 -27.70 -14.28 13.54
N LYS A 132 -28.03 -13.71 14.69
CA LYS A 132 -29.08 -12.71 14.78
C LYS A 132 -28.65 -11.48 15.56
N PRO A 133 -29.20 -10.30 15.25
CA PRO A 133 -28.94 -9.08 16.02
C PRO A 133 -29.33 -9.18 17.50
N GLU A 134 -30.23 -10.08 17.90
CA GLU A 134 -30.60 -10.22 19.32
C GLU A 134 -29.51 -10.90 20.16
N ASP A 135 -28.70 -11.77 19.54
CA ASP A 135 -27.58 -12.46 20.20
C ASP A 135 -26.50 -11.47 20.65
N LEU A 136 -26.52 -10.27 20.07
CA LEU A 136 -25.64 -9.16 20.34
C LEU A 136 -25.73 -8.66 21.79
N LYS A 137 -26.93 -8.75 22.40
CA LYS A 137 -27.29 -8.08 23.68
C LYS A 137 -26.34 -8.35 24.83
N GLN A 138 -25.74 -9.54 24.87
CA GLN A 138 -24.85 -9.94 25.96
C GLN A 138 -23.39 -9.51 25.72
N ASP A 139 -23.02 -9.23 24.47
CA ASP A 139 -21.63 -9.12 24.05
C ASP A 139 -21.23 -7.76 23.45
N VAL A 140 -22.15 -6.87 23.03
CA VAL A 140 -21.79 -5.61 22.34
C VAL A 140 -20.72 -4.83 23.07
N SER A 141 -20.85 -4.73 24.40
CA SER A 141 -19.93 -3.95 25.23
C SER A 141 -18.48 -4.44 25.13
N SER A 142 -18.29 -5.73 24.81
CA SER A 142 -16.98 -6.35 24.61
C SER A 142 -16.43 -6.23 23.19
N LEU A 143 -17.27 -5.95 22.18
CA LEU A 143 -16.86 -5.95 20.78
C LEU A 143 -16.09 -4.68 20.42
N SER A 144 -14.85 -4.83 19.97
CA SER A 144 -14.03 -3.72 19.48
C SER A 144 -14.28 -3.40 18.01
N ARG A 145 -14.68 -4.42 17.24
CA ARG A 145 -14.95 -4.36 15.81
C ARG A 145 -16.15 -5.25 15.47
N VAL A 146 -16.91 -4.84 14.46
CA VAL A 146 -18.05 -5.60 13.94
C VAL A 146 -17.89 -5.79 12.43
N ILE A 147 -18.03 -7.04 11.97
CA ILE A 147 -18.12 -7.41 10.56
C ILE A 147 -19.54 -7.86 10.28
N ILE A 148 -20.13 -7.32 9.21
CA ILE A 148 -21.40 -7.77 8.66
C ILE A 148 -21.07 -8.56 7.40
N TYR A 149 -21.19 -9.88 7.48
CA TYR A 149 -20.85 -10.79 6.40
C TYR A 149 -22.09 -11.10 5.56
N LYS A 150 -21.98 -10.92 4.25
CA LYS A 150 -22.99 -11.31 3.27
C LYS A 150 -22.42 -12.37 2.31
N SER A 151 -23.23 -13.38 2.00
CA SER A 151 -22.93 -14.37 0.97
C SER A 151 -23.46 -13.88 -0.38
N GLY A 152 -22.62 -13.87 -1.40
CA GLY A 152 -22.90 -13.29 -2.72
C GLY A 152 -24.06 -13.93 -3.49
N GLY A 153 -24.54 -15.10 -3.05
CA GLY A 153 -25.67 -15.81 -3.64
C GLY A 153 -27.05 -15.46 -3.06
N HIS A 154 -27.12 -14.64 -2.00
CA HIS A 154 -28.39 -14.27 -1.38
C HIS A 154 -28.86 -12.87 -1.80
N SER A 155 -30.17 -12.76 -2.04
CA SER A 155 -30.81 -11.50 -2.40
C SER A 155 -30.51 -10.45 -1.36
N ASP A 156 -30.24 -9.23 -1.82
CA ASP A 156 -29.90 -8.05 -1.02
C ASP A 156 -31.07 -7.61 -0.13
N ASP A 157 -31.37 -8.39 0.91
CA ASP A 157 -32.28 -7.92 1.93
C ASP A 157 -31.53 -6.88 2.77
N GLN A 158 -31.69 -5.62 2.35
CA GLN A 158 -31.14 -4.49 3.06
C GLN A 158 -31.74 -4.38 4.47
N SER A 159 -32.94 -4.95 4.70
CA SER A 159 -33.64 -4.92 5.98
C SER A 159 -32.78 -5.46 7.13
N ASP A 160 -32.02 -6.54 6.90
CA ASP A 160 -31.20 -7.16 7.96
C ASP A 160 -30.00 -6.30 8.36
N LEU A 161 -29.40 -5.59 7.40
CA LEU A 161 -28.33 -4.62 7.66
C LEU A 161 -28.85 -3.45 8.50
N TYR A 162 -29.98 -2.87 8.11
CA TYR A 162 -30.60 -1.77 8.84
C TYR A 162 -30.99 -2.18 10.25
N HIS A 163 -31.58 -3.36 10.40
CA HIS A 163 -31.97 -3.86 11.70
C HIS A 163 -30.77 -4.05 12.62
N LEU A 164 -29.68 -4.66 12.12
CA LEU A 164 -28.45 -4.84 12.88
C LEU A 164 -27.80 -3.51 13.28
N LEU A 165 -27.66 -2.56 12.34
CA LEU A 165 -27.09 -1.23 12.63
C LEU A 165 -27.95 -0.46 13.63
N THR A 166 -29.28 -0.56 13.52
CA THR A 166 -30.22 0.06 14.46
C THR A 166 -30.07 -0.53 15.85
N GLU A 167 -30.00 -1.85 15.97
CA GLU A 167 -29.84 -2.53 17.26
C GLU A 167 -28.46 -2.26 17.88
N LEU A 168 -27.39 -2.21 17.06
CA LEU A 168 -26.05 -1.78 17.49
C LEU A 168 -26.06 -0.36 18.05
N ARG A 169 -26.68 0.60 17.34
CA ARG A 169 -26.79 2.00 17.80
C ARG A 169 -27.65 2.13 19.04
N LYS A 170 -28.70 1.32 19.18
CA LYS A 170 -29.57 1.32 20.36
C LYS A 170 -28.83 0.83 21.60
N GLN A 171 -28.02 -0.23 21.46
CA GLN A 171 -27.29 -0.82 22.58
C GLN A 171 -26.00 -0.05 22.90
N ARG A 172 -25.34 0.51 21.88
CA ARG A 172 -24.16 1.36 22.02
C ARG A 172 -24.25 2.58 21.09
N PRO A 173 -24.90 3.66 21.55
CA PRO A 173 -25.02 4.92 20.80
C PRO A 173 -23.67 5.56 20.48
N ASP A 174 -22.65 5.26 21.30
CA ASP A 174 -21.28 5.74 21.16
C ASP A 174 -20.42 4.86 20.23
N TYR A 175 -20.98 3.79 19.67
CA TYR A 175 -20.25 2.90 18.78
C TYR A 175 -19.98 3.58 17.44
N ALA A 176 -18.72 3.94 17.21
CA ALA A 176 -18.34 4.62 15.98
C ALA A 176 -18.53 3.70 14.76
N LEU A 177 -19.23 4.19 13.73
CA LEU A 177 -19.50 3.43 12.50
C LEU A 177 -18.23 2.95 11.79
N LYS A 178 -17.10 3.64 11.97
CA LYS A 178 -15.79 3.21 11.46
C LYS A 178 -15.34 1.83 12.00
N ASN A 179 -15.90 1.39 13.11
CA ASN A 179 -15.65 0.09 13.72
C ASN A 179 -16.53 -1.03 13.13
N VAL A 180 -17.41 -0.69 12.18
CA VAL A 180 -18.29 -1.63 11.48
C VAL A 180 -17.83 -1.74 10.03
N ARG A 181 -17.67 -2.96 9.51
CA ARG A 181 -17.33 -3.19 8.10
C ARG A 181 -18.23 -4.24 7.48
N ILE A 182 -18.60 -4.01 6.22
CA ILE A 182 -19.32 -5.00 5.41
C ILE A 182 -18.29 -5.85 4.67
N VAL A 183 -18.44 -7.17 4.76
CA VAL A 183 -17.66 -8.14 3.99
C VAL A 183 -18.62 -8.94 3.13
N VAL A 184 -18.40 -8.95 1.83
CA VAL A 184 -19.19 -9.78 0.90
C VAL A 184 -18.30 -10.89 0.38
N GLY A 185 -18.67 -12.13 0.68
CA GLY A 185 -17.97 -13.33 0.23
C GLY A 185 -18.76 -14.11 -0.81
N ASP A 186 -18.15 -15.17 -1.32
CA ASP A 186 -18.76 -16.13 -2.26
C ASP A 186 -19.17 -15.54 -3.62
N LEU A 187 -18.48 -14.47 -4.04
CA LEU A 187 -18.71 -13.83 -5.33
C LEU A 187 -18.10 -14.63 -6.48
N ASP A 188 -18.79 -14.72 -7.62
CA ASP A 188 -18.18 -15.30 -8.84
C ASP A 188 -17.16 -14.33 -9.46
N ASN A 189 -17.49 -13.04 -9.50
CA ASN A 189 -16.61 -11.94 -9.90
C ASN A 189 -16.88 -10.71 -9.02
N ILE A 190 -15.86 -9.89 -8.80
CA ILE A 190 -15.95 -8.63 -8.05
C ILE A 190 -16.78 -7.60 -8.83
N GLU A 191 -16.69 -7.57 -10.16
CA GLU A 191 -17.36 -6.57 -11.00
C GLU A 191 -18.89 -6.64 -10.88
N SER A 192 -19.45 -7.85 -10.83
CA SER A 192 -20.90 -8.05 -10.62
C SER A 192 -21.36 -7.63 -9.22
N ALA A 193 -20.45 -7.57 -8.25
CA ALA A 193 -20.78 -7.09 -6.90
C ALA A 193 -20.74 -5.56 -6.84
N LYS A 194 -19.73 -4.93 -7.45
CA LYS A 194 -19.58 -3.47 -7.45
C LYS A 194 -20.80 -2.73 -8.01
N SER A 195 -21.49 -3.30 -9.01
CA SER A 195 -22.73 -2.70 -9.56
C SER A 195 -23.92 -2.76 -8.60
N ASN A 196 -23.93 -3.74 -7.67
CA ASN A 196 -25.07 -4.04 -6.80
C ASN A 196 -24.86 -3.55 -5.36
N THR A 197 -23.62 -3.49 -4.88
CA THR A 197 -23.28 -3.14 -3.50
C THR A 197 -23.06 -1.65 -3.27
N ALA A 198 -23.54 -0.78 -4.18
CA ALA A 198 -23.60 0.66 -3.96
C ALA A 198 -24.71 0.97 -2.93
N THR A 199 -24.55 0.49 -1.69
CA THR A 199 -25.36 0.89 -0.56
C THR A 199 -25.00 2.33 -0.22
N ARG A 200 -25.84 3.26 -0.68
CA ARG A 200 -25.78 4.72 -0.45
C ARG A 200 -25.64 5.14 1.02
N GLU A 201 -25.79 4.22 1.96
CA GLU A 201 -25.89 4.49 3.40
C GLU A 201 -24.80 3.80 4.25
N SER A 202 -23.94 2.96 3.66
CA SER A 202 -22.72 2.50 4.31
C SER A 202 -21.61 3.53 4.04
N CYS A 203 -21.13 4.24 5.06
CA CYS A 203 -20.03 5.23 4.92
C CYS A 203 -18.68 4.61 4.50
N GLN A 204 -18.63 3.32 4.15
CA GLN A 204 -17.42 2.57 3.84
C GLN A 204 -17.66 1.54 2.74
N GLU A 205 -16.71 1.42 1.81
CA GLU A 205 -16.75 0.41 0.75
C GLU A 205 -16.66 -1.02 1.33
N PRO A 206 -17.50 -1.96 0.84
CA PRO A 206 -17.48 -3.33 1.30
C PRO A 206 -16.18 -4.04 0.88
N ILE A 207 -15.66 -4.91 1.75
CA ILE A 207 -14.53 -5.77 1.39
C ILE A 207 -15.07 -6.97 0.63
N LEU A 208 -14.66 -7.10 -0.64
CA LEU A 208 -15.18 -8.11 -1.56
C LEU A 208 -14.20 -9.30 -1.70
N TYR A 209 -14.75 -10.51 -1.54
CA TYR A 209 -14.05 -11.79 -1.71
C TYR A 209 -14.79 -12.71 -2.69
N THR A 210 -14.07 -13.17 -3.71
CA THR A 210 -14.58 -14.17 -4.66
C THR A 210 -14.51 -15.59 -4.09
N LYS A 211 -15.22 -16.52 -4.73
CA LYS A 211 -15.07 -17.97 -4.52
C LYS A 211 -13.62 -18.41 -4.65
N ARG A 212 -12.91 -17.85 -5.64
CA ARG A 212 -11.49 -18.10 -5.83
C ARG A 212 -10.68 -17.62 -4.63
N ASP A 213 -10.92 -16.39 -4.16
CA ASP A 213 -10.22 -15.85 -2.98
C ASP A 213 -10.47 -16.73 -1.75
N ILE A 214 -11.72 -17.08 -1.47
CA ILE A 214 -12.10 -17.93 -0.33
C ILE A 214 -11.45 -19.31 -0.43
N LYS A 215 -11.44 -19.90 -1.63
CA LYS A 215 -10.76 -21.18 -1.89
C LYS A 215 -9.27 -21.06 -1.59
N LEU A 216 -8.62 -20.02 -2.12
CA LEU A 216 -7.22 -19.71 -1.82
C LEU A 216 -7.01 -19.50 -0.32
N PHE A 217 -7.88 -18.79 0.41
CA PHE A 217 -7.74 -18.67 1.86
C PHE A 217 -7.80 -20.01 2.59
N LYS A 218 -8.73 -20.88 2.19
CA LYS A 218 -8.90 -22.21 2.80
C LYS A 218 -7.71 -23.13 2.50
N GLU A 219 -7.20 -23.10 1.28
CA GLU A 219 -6.15 -24.01 0.80
C GLU A 219 -4.74 -23.45 1.05
N SER A 220 -4.61 -22.13 1.14
CA SER A 220 -3.33 -21.42 1.03
C SER A 220 -2.96 -20.64 2.28
N LYS A 221 -3.40 -21.08 3.46
CA LYS A 221 -2.82 -20.63 4.74
C LYS A 221 -1.29 -20.69 4.71
N GLN A 222 -0.75 -21.73 4.06
CA GLN A 222 0.68 -21.88 3.83
C GLN A 222 1.27 -20.81 2.90
N LEU A 223 0.55 -20.35 1.86
CA LEU A 223 1.03 -19.26 0.99
C LEU A 223 1.08 -17.94 1.74
N ILE A 224 0.06 -17.61 2.53
CA ILE A 224 0.05 -16.39 3.36
C ILE A 224 1.22 -16.44 4.34
N HIS A 225 1.38 -17.56 5.03
CA HIS A 225 2.47 -17.76 5.96
C HIS A 225 3.83 -17.60 5.26
N ARG A 226 4.05 -18.26 4.13
CA ARG A 226 5.30 -18.12 3.34
C ARG A 226 5.55 -16.68 2.88
N ALA A 227 4.54 -15.99 2.37
CA ALA A 227 4.67 -14.59 1.94
C ALA A 227 5.02 -13.68 3.12
N LYS A 228 4.36 -13.85 4.27
CA LYS A 228 4.68 -13.11 5.50
C LYS A 228 6.08 -13.44 6.02
N GLU A 229 6.49 -14.70 6.01
CA GLU A 229 7.84 -15.09 6.42
C GLU A 229 8.90 -14.48 5.52
N LYS A 230 8.65 -14.38 4.20
CA LYS A 230 9.54 -13.65 3.29
C LYS A 230 9.64 -12.18 3.61
N LEU A 231 8.52 -11.51 3.88
CA LEU A 231 8.53 -10.12 4.30
C LEU A 231 9.27 -9.92 5.62
N LYS A 232 9.10 -10.83 6.59
CA LYS A 232 9.87 -10.82 7.83
C LYS A 232 11.36 -11.01 7.57
N GLN A 233 11.74 -11.91 6.66
CA GLN A 233 13.14 -12.10 6.27
C GLN A 233 13.71 -10.85 5.61
N ILE A 234 12.99 -10.22 4.68
CA ILE A 234 13.35 -8.95 4.06
C ILE A 234 13.60 -7.89 5.15
N VAL A 235 12.65 -7.73 6.08
CA VAL A 235 12.77 -6.78 7.19
C VAL A 235 13.96 -7.10 8.10
N THR A 236 14.17 -8.37 8.41
CA THR A 236 15.31 -8.81 9.23
C THR A 236 16.64 -8.52 8.54
N ILE A 237 16.68 -8.68 7.21
CA ILE A 237 17.85 -8.35 6.39
C ILE A 237 18.11 -6.83 6.39
N MET A 238 17.05 -6.02 6.29
CA MET A 238 17.13 -4.56 6.29
C MET A 238 17.56 -3.98 7.64
N THR A 239 17.15 -4.59 8.75
CA THR A 239 17.53 -4.12 10.07
C THR A 239 19.01 -4.43 10.34
N PRO A 240 19.86 -3.41 10.58
CA PRO A 240 21.26 -3.64 10.91
C PRO A 240 21.37 -4.57 12.12
N SER A 241 22.29 -5.53 12.08
CA SER A 241 22.65 -6.39 13.20
C SER A 241 23.42 -5.62 14.29
N GLN A 242 22.85 -4.53 14.78
CA GLN A 242 23.20 -4.01 16.09
C GLN A 242 22.66 -5.03 17.08
N GLY A 243 23.55 -5.75 17.77
CA GLY A 243 23.19 -6.81 18.73
C GLY A 243 21.94 -6.42 19.51
N TRP A 244 20.91 -7.25 19.40
CA TRP A 244 19.55 -6.95 19.85
C TRP A 244 19.58 -6.51 21.32
N ASN A 245 19.58 -5.20 21.55
CA ASN A 245 19.45 -4.61 22.88
C ASN A 245 18.02 -4.06 22.97
N PRO A 246 17.14 -4.70 23.76
CA PRO A 246 15.77 -4.22 23.97
C PRO A 246 15.70 -2.78 24.50
N TRP A 247 16.80 -2.22 25.00
CA TRP A 247 16.90 -0.85 25.51
C TRP A 247 17.33 0.19 24.48
N ASN A 248 17.71 -0.19 23.25
CA ASN A 248 18.12 0.74 22.19
C ASN A 248 16.94 1.42 21.44
N LEU A 249 15.71 1.31 21.95
CA LEU A 249 14.53 2.00 21.40
C LEU A 249 14.59 3.54 21.52
N LEU A 250 15.63 4.10 22.14
CA LEU A 250 15.91 5.53 22.22
C LEU A 250 17.14 5.96 21.40
N VAL A 251 17.68 5.07 20.55
CA VAL A 251 18.69 5.47 19.56
C VAL A 251 17.96 6.16 18.41
N SER A 252 18.41 7.37 18.08
CA SER A 252 17.90 8.23 17.00
C SER A 252 17.52 7.42 15.75
N PRO A 253 16.44 7.78 15.02
CA PRO A 253 16.03 7.06 13.83
C PRO A 253 17.24 6.93 12.90
N THR A 254 17.70 5.71 12.67
CA THR A 254 18.67 5.46 11.62
C THR A 254 18.03 5.99 10.35
N THR A 255 18.73 6.86 9.63
CA THR A 255 18.32 7.44 8.33
C THR A 255 18.35 6.36 7.25
N HIS A 256 17.64 5.26 7.50
CA HIS A 256 17.66 4.05 6.69
C HIS A 256 16.70 4.26 5.52
N THR A 257 17.26 4.70 4.40
CA THR A 257 16.51 4.93 3.17
C THR A 257 16.60 3.69 2.29
N VAL A 258 15.44 3.19 1.87
CA VAL A 258 15.29 2.00 1.04
C VAL A 258 14.89 2.44 -0.36
N GLY A 259 15.74 2.15 -1.35
CA GLY A 259 15.39 2.33 -2.75
C GLY A 259 14.83 1.04 -3.34
N ILE A 260 13.67 1.11 -3.99
CA ILE A 260 13.14 0.05 -4.83
C ILE A 260 13.47 0.39 -6.28
N PHE A 261 14.45 -0.31 -6.83
CA PHE A 261 14.98 -0.10 -8.16
C PHE A 261 14.30 -1.03 -9.15
N SER A 262 13.59 -0.48 -10.14
CA SER A 262 12.95 -1.29 -11.17
C SER A 262 12.86 -0.57 -12.50
N ARG A 263 12.90 -1.33 -13.60
CA ARG A 263 12.48 -0.82 -14.92
C ARG A 263 10.96 -0.75 -15.05
N ASP A 264 10.21 -1.30 -14.11
CA ASP A 264 8.75 -1.30 -14.14
C ASP A 264 8.12 -0.05 -13.52
N SER A 265 6.86 0.20 -13.87
CA SER A 265 6.02 1.23 -13.25
C SER A 265 5.82 0.93 -11.77
N GLU A 266 5.73 1.99 -10.97
CA GLU A 266 5.56 1.92 -9.51
C GLU A 266 4.34 1.11 -9.10
N GLU A 267 3.26 1.19 -9.89
CA GLU A 267 2.02 0.43 -9.70
C GLU A 267 2.27 -1.08 -9.51
N ASN A 268 3.27 -1.64 -10.19
CA ASN A 268 3.58 -3.07 -10.12
C ASN A 268 4.22 -3.50 -8.80
N TYR A 269 4.83 -2.59 -8.04
CA TYR A 269 5.45 -2.87 -6.74
C TYR A 269 4.94 -1.96 -5.61
N GLN A 270 3.84 -1.26 -5.84
CA GLN A 270 3.17 -0.44 -4.83
C GLN A 270 2.85 -1.24 -3.57
N TRP A 271 2.48 -2.52 -3.73
CA TRP A 271 2.25 -3.45 -2.62
C TRP A 271 3.49 -3.61 -1.73
N LEU A 272 4.69 -3.55 -2.28
CA LEU A 272 5.93 -3.66 -1.52
C LEU A 272 6.26 -2.32 -0.84
N MET A 273 6.02 -1.20 -1.52
CA MET A 273 6.16 0.13 -0.93
C MET A 273 5.21 0.32 0.25
N ASP A 274 3.95 -0.09 0.13
CA ASP A 274 2.92 0.04 1.14
C ASP A 274 2.95 -1.02 2.24
N CYS A 275 3.93 -1.93 2.17
CA CYS A 275 4.19 -2.89 3.23
C CYS A 275 4.55 -2.19 4.54
N GLU A 276 3.68 -2.28 5.55
CA GLU A 276 3.90 -1.68 6.87
C GLU A 276 5.18 -2.18 7.53
N GLU A 277 5.53 -3.45 7.33
CA GLU A 277 6.73 -4.02 7.91
C GLU A 277 8.00 -3.40 7.33
N ILE A 278 8.00 -3.10 6.02
CA ILE A 278 9.10 -2.39 5.35
C ILE A 278 9.13 -0.92 5.78
N LYS A 279 7.97 -0.24 5.79
CA LYS A 279 7.85 1.16 6.25
C LYS A 279 8.26 1.34 7.72
N ARG A 280 8.12 0.32 8.56
CA ARG A 280 8.57 0.35 9.96
C ARG A 280 10.08 0.12 10.10
N ALA A 281 10.66 -0.64 9.18
CA ALA A 281 12.09 -0.95 9.17
C ALA A 281 12.94 0.15 8.50
N ALA A 282 12.31 1.07 7.76
CA ALA A 282 12.97 2.14 7.01
C ALA A 282 12.44 3.52 7.45
N SER A 283 13.29 4.55 7.40
CA SER A 283 12.84 5.94 7.57
C SER A 283 12.07 6.43 6.35
N THR A 284 12.51 6.00 5.16
CA THR A 284 11.92 6.38 3.87
C THR A 284 12.04 5.20 2.91
N VAL A 285 10.99 4.97 2.12
CA VAL A 285 10.99 4.03 0.99
C VAL A 285 10.74 4.84 -0.28
N THR A 286 11.63 4.71 -1.26
CA THR A 286 11.58 5.48 -2.51
C THR A 286 11.54 4.56 -3.72
N ALA A 287 10.64 4.85 -4.67
CA ALA A 287 10.65 4.25 -6.00
C ALA A 287 11.79 4.86 -6.83
N CYS A 288 12.58 4.01 -7.48
CA CYS A 288 13.72 4.41 -8.30
C CYS A 288 13.62 3.76 -9.68
N PHE A 289 13.25 4.54 -10.70
CA PHE A 289 13.09 4.01 -12.04
C PHE A 289 14.45 3.76 -12.71
N VAL A 290 14.69 2.53 -13.12
CA VAL A 290 15.85 2.13 -13.91
C VAL A 290 15.51 2.31 -15.39
N SER A 291 16.20 3.23 -16.05
CA SER A 291 16.04 3.45 -17.51
C SER A 291 17.21 2.87 -18.27
N SER A 292 17.01 2.58 -19.57
CA SER A 292 18.05 2.06 -20.45
C SER A 292 19.16 3.07 -20.78
N SER A 293 18.91 4.38 -20.61
CA SER A 293 19.83 5.47 -20.96
C SER A 293 20.20 6.39 -19.79
N GLY A 294 19.46 6.35 -18.68
CA GLY A 294 19.59 7.27 -17.55
C GLY A 294 20.45 6.73 -16.41
N PHE A 295 21.63 6.20 -16.72
CA PHE A 295 22.55 5.65 -15.72
C PHE A 295 22.99 6.69 -14.67
N ARG A 296 23.03 7.98 -15.04
CA ARG A 296 23.33 9.09 -14.13
C ARG A 296 22.26 9.27 -13.05
N GLN A 297 20.97 9.19 -13.42
CA GLN A 297 19.87 9.30 -12.46
C GLN A 297 19.90 8.10 -11.50
N PHE A 298 20.07 6.90 -12.05
CA PHE A 298 20.23 5.69 -11.26
C PHE A 298 21.36 5.81 -10.21
N HIS A 299 22.54 6.33 -10.60
CA HIS A 299 23.63 6.59 -9.64
C HIS A 299 23.22 7.55 -8.52
N GLN A 300 22.52 8.63 -8.86
CA GLN A 300 22.07 9.61 -7.90
C GLN A 300 21.04 9.01 -6.93
N ASP A 301 20.10 8.21 -7.42
CA ASP A 301 19.10 7.53 -6.61
C ASP A 301 19.75 6.54 -5.64
N VAL A 302 20.69 5.73 -6.13
CA VAL A 302 21.47 4.78 -5.31
C VAL A 302 22.25 5.52 -4.21
N SER A 303 22.84 6.67 -4.52
CA SER A 303 23.64 7.45 -3.55
C SER A 303 22.85 7.98 -2.35
N GLN A 304 21.53 8.06 -2.47
CA GLN A 304 20.63 8.51 -1.40
C GLN A 304 20.09 7.36 -0.54
N CYS A 305 20.36 6.11 -0.94
CA CYS A 305 19.86 4.91 -0.29
C CYS A 305 20.92 4.29 0.62
N SER A 306 20.47 3.64 1.68
CA SER A 306 21.30 2.76 2.52
C SER A 306 21.01 1.28 2.30
N PHE A 307 19.93 0.96 1.57
CA PHE A 307 19.52 -0.39 1.24
C PHE A 307 18.81 -0.40 -0.13
N GLY A 308 19.07 -1.42 -0.93
CA GLY A 308 18.53 -1.55 -2.29
C GLY A 308 17.71 -2.81 -2.48
N ILE A 309 16.48 -2.64 -2.98
CA ILE A 309 15.65 -3.73 -3.48
C ILE A 309 15.62 -3.64 -5.00
N LEU A 310 16.30 -4.56 -5.68
CA LEU A 310 16.16 -4.69 -7.13
C LEU A 310 14.89 -5.48 -7.44
N TYR A 311 13.88 -4.82 -7.98
CA TYR A 311 12.56 -5.40 -8.26
C TYR A 311 12.37 -5.73 -9.74
N HIS A 312 11.91 -6.95 -10.02
CA HIS A 312 11.57 -7.41 -11.36
C HIS A 312 10.27 -8.20 -11.34
N THR A 313 9.38 -7.97 -12.31
CA THR A 313 8.17 -8.81 -12.50
C THR A 313 8.34 -9.72 -13.70
N LYS A 314 7.88 -10.97 -13.57
CA LYS A 314 7.79 -11.91 -14.69
C LYS A 314 6.84 -11.43 -15.80
N ASN A 315 5.89 -10.53 -15.52
CA ASN A 315 4.92 -10.05 -16.50
C ASN A 315 5.56 -9.32 -17.70
N ARG A 316 6.84 -8.93 -17.58
CA ARG A 316 7.66 -8.46 -18.71
C ARG A 316 8.23 -9.57 -19.60
N GLY A 317 7.73 -10.79 -19.45
CA GLY A 317 7.95 -11.91 -20.35
C GLY A 317 8.97 -12.95 -19.87
N ARG A 318 10.03 -12.55 -19.16
CA ARG A 318 11.09 -13.48 -18.68
C ARG A 318 11.58 -13.12 -17.28
N VAL A 319 12.02 -14.13 -16.52
CA VAL A 319 12.67 -13.97 -15.19
C VAL A 319 14.17 -13.68 -15.33
N ASN A 320 14.55 -13.02 -16.42
CA ASN A 320 15.93 -12.77 -16.81
C ASN A 320 16.40 -11.48 -16.15
N VAL A 321 16.96 -11.58 -14.93
CA VAL A 321 17.48 -10.44 -14.17
C VAL A 321 18.92 -10.15 -14.61
N THR A 322 19.80 -11.15 -14.57
CA THR A 322 21.23 -11.09 -14.93
C THR A 322 21.71 -12.30 -15.76
N ASP A 323 22.95 -12.24 -16.26
CA ASP A 323 23.73 -13.35 -16.84
C ASP A 323 23.11 -14.13 -18.02
N VAL A 324 22.15 -13.51 -18.69
CA VAL A 324 21.45 -14.06 -19.84
C VAL A 324 21.43 -13.04 -20.97
N THR A 325 21.23 -13.50 -22.20
CA THR A 325 21.03 -12.61 -23.34
C THR A 325 19.86 -11.66 -23.04
N ASP A 326 20.09 -10.37 -23.24
CA ASP A 326 19.16 -9.27 -22.94
C ASP A 326 18.83 -9.11 -21.44
N ALA A 327 19.73 -9.54 -20.55
CA ALA A 327 19.63 -9.25 -19.12
C ALA A 327 19.45 -7.74 -18.87
N LEU A 328 18.50 -7.41 -18.00
CA LEU A 328 18.10 -6.02 -17.77
C LEU A 328 18.94 -5.31 -16.70
N TYR A 329 19.64 -6.05 -15.83
CA TYR A 329 20.19 -5.46 -14.60
C TYR A 329 21.65 -5.85 -14.31
N ASN A 330 22.42 -6.32 -15.28
CA ASN A 330 23.81 -6.75 -15.04
C ASN A 330 24.64 -5.63 -14.40
N ASP A 331 24.61 -4.44 -14.99
CA ASP A 331 25.41 -3.31 -14.51
C ASP A 331 24.78 -2.67 -13.28
N GLU A 332 23.45 -2.59 -13.23
CA GLU A 332 22.71 -2.00 -12.13
C GLU A 332 22.84 -2.80 -10.84
N LEU A 333 22.73 -4.14 -10.90
CA LEU A 333 22.87 -4.99 -9.73
C LEU A 333 24.29 -4.93 -9.16
N ARG A 334 25.29 -4.98 -10.05
CA ARG A 334 26.69 -4.82 -9.66
C ARG A 334 26.93 -3.47 -9.00
N TYR A 335 26.43 -2.39 -9.60
CA TYR A 335 26.60 -1.05 -9.06
C TYR A 335 25.93 -0.87 -7.69
N LEU A 336 24.71 -1.42 -7.51
CA LEU A 336 24.03 -1.46 -6.21
C LEU A 336 24.91 -2.13 -5.16
N SER A 337 25.48 -3.30 -5.48
CA SER A 337 26.39 -4.02 -4.57
C SER A 337 27.65 -3.23 -4.27
N ASP A 338 28.26 -2.61 -5.29
CA ASP A 338 29.50 -1.84 -5.14
C ASP A 338 29.30 -0.58 -4.27
N LYS A 339 28.09 0.01 -4.28
CA LYS A 339 27.77 1.23 -3.52
C LYS A 339 27.18 0.97 -2.14
N LEU A 340 26.24 0.05 -2.04
CA LEU A 340 25.51 -0.23 -0.79
C LEU A 340 26.16 -1.36 0.00
N GLY A 341 26.97 -2.19 -0.66
CA GLY A 341 27.46 -3.45 -0.14
C GLY A 341 26.46 -4.58 -0.39
N LYS A 342 26.97 -5.75 -0.78
CA LYS A 342 26.16 -6.96 -1.05
C LYS A 342 25.12 -7.25 0.04
N GLU A 343 25.49 -7.10 1.30
CA GLU A 343 24.62 -7.40 2.45
C GLU A 343 23.38 -6.49 2.56
N ASN A 344 23.39 -5.35 1.85
CA ASN A 344 22.34 -4.34 1.82
C ASN A 344 21.58 -4.31 0.48
N VAL A 345 21.75 -5.34 -0.34
CA VAL A 345 21.07 -5.48 -1.64
C VAL A 345 20.32 -6.80 -1.67
N ILE A 346 19.04 -6.76 -2.02
CA ILE A 346 18.23 -7.94 -2.28
C ILE A 346 17.60 -7.86 -3.66
N VAL A 347 17.28 -9.02 -4.23
CA VAL A 347 16.51 -9.12 -5.47
C VAL A 347 15.12 -9.65 -5.15
N VAL A 348 14.09 -8.97 -5.67
CA VAL A 348 12.71 -9.43 -5.60
C VAL A 348 12.23 -9.72 -7.02
N VAL A 349 11.81 -10.96 -7.25
CA VAL A 349 11.16 -11.39 -8.49
C VAL A 349 9.69 -11.65 -8.22
N ASP A 350 8.82 -10.85 -8.79
CA ASP A 350 7.37 -10.96 -8.65
C ASP A 350 6.70 -11.67 -9.84
N ASP A 351 5.45 -12.06 -9.65
CA ASP A 351 4.56 -12.72 -10.61
C ASP A 351 5.12 -14.05 -11.16
N VAL A 352 5.92 -14.77 -10.38
CA VAL A 352 6.34 -16.12 -10.75
C VAL A 352 5.15 -17.09 -10.71
N ASP A 353 5.11 -18.08 -11.60
CA ASP A 353 4.01 -19.07 -11.60
C ASP A 353 4.05 -19.93 -10.34
N GLN A 354 5.27 -20.32 -9.95
CA GLN A 354 5.52 -21.17 -8.81
C GLN A 354 6.66 -20.58 -7.99
N ASP A 355 6.45 -20.59 -6.69
CA ASP A 355 7.42 -20.15 -5.71
C ASP A 355 7.99 -21.39 -5.00
N THR A 356 8.94 -22.06 -5.66
CA THR A 356 9.58 -23.28 -5.16
C THR A 356 11.07 -23.11 -5.01
N SER A 357 11.64 -23.89 -4.09
CA SER A 357 13.08 -23.93 -3.86
C SER A 357 13.86 -24.35 -5.10
N GLU A 358 13.30 -25.25 -5.91
CA GLU A 358 13.93 -25.73 -7.16
C GLU A 358 13.99 -24.62 -8.21
N LEU A 359 12.91 -23.82 -8.36
CA LEU A 359 12.93 -22.70 -9.29
C LEU A 359 13.90 -21.61 -8.82
N LYS A 360 13.92 -21.31 -7.52
CA LYS A 360 14.89 -20.38 -6.92
C LYS A 360 16.31 -20.84 -7.19
N GLN A 361 16.64 -22.11 -6.90
CA GLN A 361 17.96 -22.67 -7.15
C GLN A 361 18.32 -22.60 -8.63
N LYS A 362 17.40 -22.98 -9.52
CA LYS A 362 17.62 -22.90 -10.96
C LYS A 362 17.89 -21.47 -11.43
N ILE A 363 17.23 -20.46 -10.87
CA ILE A 363 17.53 -19.06 -11.19
C ILE A 363 18.94 -18.71 -10.74
N LEU A 364 19.32 -19.04 -9.51
CA LEU A 364 20.64 -18.73 -8.95
C LEU A 364 21.78 -19.47 -9.66
N GLU A 365 21.55 -20.68 -10.17
CA GLU A 365 22.50 -21.45 -10.97
C GLU A 365 22.71 -20.84 -12.36
N ASN A 366 21.64 -20.37 -13.00
CA ASN A 366 21.71 -19.77 -14.34
C ASN A 366 22.10 -18.28 -14.30
N GLN A 367 21.91 -17.62 -13.16
CA GLN A 367 22.13 -16.18 -12.95
C GLN A 367 23.03 -15.95 -11.72
N PRO A 368 24.29 -16.40 -11.77
CA PRO A 368 25.20 -16.37 -10.62
C PRO A 368 25.51 -14.96 -10.11
N SER A 369 25.37 -13.91 -10.95
CA SER A 369 25.56 -12.52 -10.54
C SER A 369 24.57 -12.10 -9.44
N ILE A 370 23.37 -12.71 -9.38
CA ILE A 370 22.43 -12.50 -8.26
C ILE A 370 23.11 -12.87 -6.94
N SER A 371 23.65 -14.09 -6.84
CA SER A 371 24.32 -14.57 -5.63
C SER A 371 25.64 -13.84 -5.35
N ALA A 372 26.28 -13.29 -6.37
CA ALA A 372 27.53 -12.54 -6.24
C ALA A 372 27.30 -11.15 -5.64
N PHE A 373 26.25 -10.45 -6.07
CA PHE A 373 26.03 -9.02 -5.81
C PHE A 373 24.84 -8.72 -4.89
N ALA A 374 23.92 -9.66 -4.69
CA ALA A 374 22.85 -9.53 -3.71
C ALA A 374 23.06 -10.51 -2.55
N ARG A 375 22.52 -10.14 -1.39
CA ARG A 375 22.44 -11.00 -0.22
C ARG A 375 21.48 -12.16 -0.43
N GLU A 376 20.33 -11.89 -1.03
CA GLU A 376 19.26 -12.88 -1.17
C GLU A 376 18.30 -12.57 -2.32
N LEU A 377 17.70 -13.63 -2.87
CA LEU A 377 16.62 -13.63 -3.84
C LEU A 377 15.29 -14.04 -3.19
N PHE A 378 14.31 -13.15 -3.27
CA PHE A 378 12.92 -13.41 -2.89
C PHE A 378 12.04 -13.52 -4.13
N MET A 379 11.23 -14.57 -4.19
CA MET A 379 10.26 -14.76 -5.26
C MET A 379 8.84 -14.62 -4.71
N PHE A 380 7.94 -13.95 -5.42
CA PHE A 380 6.54 -13.85 -5.04
C PHE A 380 5.69 -14.37 -6.20
N ASN A 381 4.81 -15.33 -5.89
CA ASN A 381 3.85 -15.80 -6.86
C ASN A 381 2.59 -14.95 -6.82
N ARG A 382 1.88 -14.90 -7.96
CA ARG A 382 0.68 -14.07 -8.11
C ARG A 382 -0.39 -14.38 -7.07
N GLU A 383 -0.59 -15.66 -6.76
CA GLU A 383 -1.64 -16.09 -5.83
C GLU A 383 -1.31 -15.71 -4.38
N GLY A 384 -0.07 -15.90 -3.92
CA GLY A 384 0.36 -15.50 -2.58
C GLY A 384 0.27 -13.99 -2.39
N LYS A 385 0.66 -13.20 -3.41
CA LYS A 385 0.54 -11.74 -3.40
C LYS A 385 -0.91 -11.27 -3.30
N ALA A 386 -1.80 -11.77 -4.16
CA ALA A 386 -3.21 -11.37 -4.17
C ALA A 386 -3.89 -11.64 -2.82
N VAL A 387 -3.59 -12.80 -2.20
CA VAL A 387 -4.13 -13.13 -0.88
C VAL A 387 -3.54 -12.21 0.20
N LEU A 388 -2.24 -11.90 0.13
CA LEU A 388 -1.57 -11.00 1.08
C LEU A 388 -2.16 -9.58 1.04
N GLU A 389 -2.44 -9.02 -0.14
CA GLU A 389 -3.07 -7.70 -0.26
C GLU A 389 -4.45 -7.67 0.41
N LYS A 390 -5.27 -8.70 0.16
CA LYS A 390 -6.59 -8.84 0.79
C LYS A 390 -6.50 -8.98 2.31
N VAL A 391 -5.49 -9.69 2.81
CA VAL A 391 -5.21 -9.78 4.25
C VAL A 391 -4.85 -8.41 4.81
N ARG A 392 -3.98 -7.65 4.13
CA ARG A 392 -3.53 -6.33 4.59
C ARG A 392 -4.66 -5.32 4.71
N VAL A 393 -5.59 -5.29 3.76
CA VAL A 393 -6.78 -4.42 3.84
C VAL A 393 -7.55 -4.70 5.14
N MET A 394 -7.79 -5.98 5.44
CA MET A 394 -8.47 -6.40 6.66
C MET A 394 -7.65 -6.10 7.93
N GLU A 395 -6.34 -6.33 7.90
CA GLU A 395 -5.43 -6.03 9.03
C GLU A 395 -5.40 -4.54 9.35
N SER A 396 -5.28 -3.68 8.34
CA SER A 396 -5.32 -2.23 8.50
C SER A 396 -6.62 -1.78 9.16
N TRP A 397 -7.76 -2.27 8.68
CA TRP A 397 -9.05 -1.94 9.26
C TRP A 397 -9.15 -2.40 10.74
N ILE A 398 -8.66 -3.60 11.05
CA ILE A 398 -8.64 -4.10 12.42
C ILE A 398 -7.80 -3.18 13.31
N LYS A 399 -6.58 -2.84 12.90
CA LYS A 399 -5.63 -2.02 13.68
C LYS A 399 -6.11 -0.57 13.85
N TYR A 400 -6.53 0.07 12.78
CA TYR A 400 -6.71 1.53 12.74
C TYR A 400 -8.18 1.98 12.62
N GLY A 401 -9.08 1.08 12.22
CA GLY A 401 -10.49 1.41 11.97
C GLY A 401 -10.72 2.17 10.65
N GLU A 402 -9.73 2.20 9.76
CA GLU A 402 -9.76 2.89 8.45
C GLU A 402 -9.31 1.91 7.35
N SER A 403 -9.93 1.98 6.16
CA SER A 403 -9.46 1.22 4.99
C SER A 403 -8.18 1.84 4.42
N LEU A 404 -7.32 1.02 3.82
CA LEU A 404 -6.23 1.54 2.98
C LEU A 404 -6.78 2.34 1.80
N GLU A 405 -7.94 1.94 1.28
CA GLU A 405 -8.63 2.61 0.16
C GLU A 405 -9.03 4.04 0.53
N ASP A 406 -9.50 4.25 1.77
CA ASP A 406 -9.89 5.58 2.29
C ASP A 406 -8.68 6.53 2.38
N LYS A 407 -7.47 6.00 2.67
CA LYS A 407 -6.21 6.78 2.71
C LYS A 407 -5.70 7.16 1.32
N VAL A 408 -5.95 6.32 0.32
CA VAL A 408 -5.59 6.60 -1.08
C VAL A 408 -6.58 7.61 -1.68
N ALA A 409 -7.87 7.47 -1.40
CA ALA A 409 -8.90 8.42 -1.81
C ALA A 409 -8.70 9.81 -1.15
N GLY A 410 -8.33 9.87 0.13
CA GLY A 410 -8.04 11.15 0.82
C GLY A 410 -6.80 11.88 0.32
N LYS A 411 -5.90 11.22 -0.42
CA LYS A 411 -4.79 11.87 -1.13
C LYS A 411 -5.21 12.44 -2.49
N ALA A 412 -6.29 11.95 -3.10
CA ALA A 412 -6.79 12.46 -4.37
C ALA A 412 -7.59 13.77 -4.21
N GLU A 413 -8.12 14.07 -3.02
CA GLU A 413 -8.84 15.33 -2.73
C GLU A 413 -7.94 16.45 -2.16
N SER A 414 -6.61 16.31 -2.20
CA SER A 414 -5.65 17.36 -1.78
C SER A 414 -4.60 17.69 -2.84
N ALA A 415 -4.99 17.68 -4.10
CA ALA A 415 -4.32 18.44 -5.16
C ALA A 415 -5.26 19.59 -5.59
N PRO A 416 -4.82 20.85 -5.54
CA PRO A 416 -5.64 21.99 -5.96
C PRO A 416 -5.94 21.98 -7.45
#